data_AF-Q6MLZ1-F1
#
_entry.id   AF-Q6MLZ1-F1
#
_cell.length_a   1.000
_cell.length_b   1.000
_cell.length_c   1.000
_cell.angle_alpha   90.00
_cell.angle_beta   90.00
_cell.angle_gamma   90.00
#
_symmetry.space_group_name_H-M   'P 1'
#
loop_
_entity.id
_entity.type
_entity.pdbx_description
1 polymer ?
#
loop_
_entity_poly.entity_id
_entity_poly.type
_entity_poly.pdbx_seq_one_letter_code
_entity_poly.pdbx_strand_id
1 'polypeptide(L)'
;MQGLLIFLLLLFPPQSFADHLDLLIYRAPEPLNWQSPGRLVRSMTRNLNAKVDGKDYPHPISHVNIRLQCGRERPVYRGMTSIKSNGAYLWDFLVKGVSLDTMLINQTGRSYSEQEILSWLKPLIEKGYARQFRLILTSDQCARLRRYVDLYHTTGLINIYGGLRSDPLLGQGAGCSAFAVSFLRILGLDSENLRKAWQRKLRIPLELLSVKQERARISFLGYLRGQDRPWASTHEEHIVLNFWDPEKMFHWVGGPYREWDVRGHPDAAKPILPWSREVFKNTVQYHFDNRRRLLTKEEVQNTSSKTCRNFQKCP
;
A
#
# COMPACT_ATOMS: atom_id res chain seq x y z
N MET A 1 -35.98 31.55 48.87
CA MET A 1 -35.93 31.16 47.45
C MET A 1 -34.47 31.14 46.98
N GLN A 2 -33.71 30.11 47.36
CA GLN A 2 -32.36 29.86 46.87
C GLN A 2 -32.13 28.35 46.98
N GLY A 3 -32.09 27.65 45.86
CA GLY A 3 -31.89 26.20 45.88
C GLY A 3 -32.56 25.50 44.72
N LEU A 4 -32.19 25.83 43.48
CA LEU A 4 -32.51 24.98 42.33
C LEU A 4 -31.63 25.34 41.11
N LEU A 5 -30.31 25.34 41.23
CA LEU A 5 -29.45 25.64 40.08
C LEU A 5 -28.06 24.99 40.12
N ILE A 6 -27.95 23.79 40.69
CA ILE A 6 -26.71 22.99 40.63
C ILE A 6 -27.09 21.51 40.45
N PHE A 7 -27.74 21.12 39.35
CA PHE A 7 -27.93 19.69 39.04
C PHE A 7 -28.15 19.37 37.55
N LEU A 8 -27.63 20.19 36.62
CA LEU A 8 -27.85 20.02 35.18
C LEU A 8 -26.57 20.07 34.32
N LEU A 9 -25.40 19.79 34.92
CA LEU A 9 -24.10 19.73 34.22
C LEU A 9 -23.49 18.31 34.13
N LEU A 10 -24.19 17.26 34.57
CA LEU A 10 -23.65 15.89 34.64
C LEU A 10 -24.24 14.89 33.62
N LEU A 11 -25.07 15.32 32.66
CA LEU A 11 -25.80 14.37 31.79
C LEU A 11 -25.18 14.09 30.41
N PHE A 12 -24.01 14.67 30.10
CA PHE A 12 -23.26 14.26 28.91
C PHE A 12 -21.83 13.92 29.31
N PRO A 13 -21.50 12.63 29.53
CA PRO A 13 -20.09 12.26 29.59
C PRO A 13 -19.43 12.82 28.33
N PRO A 14 -18.32 13.57 28.44
CA PRO A 14 -17.63 14.05 27.26
C PRO A 14 -17.34 12.83 26.40
N GLN A 15 -17.90 12.80 25.18
CA GLN A 15 -17.52 11.80 24.20
C GLN A 15 -16.01 11.90 24.06
N SER A 16 -15.31 10.95 24.67
CA SER A 16 -13.88 10.79 24.53
C SER A 16 -13.65 10.37 23.09
N PHE A 17 -13.32 11.33 22.23
CA PHE A 17 -12.92 11.06 20.87
C PHE A 17 -11.52 10.47 20.94
N ALA A 18 -11.44 9.14 21.00
CA ALA A 18 -10.17 8.44 21.04
C ALA A 18 -9.42 8.62 19.72
N ASP A 19 -8.15 9.02 19.82
CA ASP A 19 -7.23 9.08 18.69
C ASP A 19 -7.00 7.67 18.14
N HIS A 20 -7.15 7.49 16.83
CA HIS A 20 -6.95 6.18 16.21
C HIS A 20 -6.54 6.24 14.74
N LEU A 21 -5.80 5.19 14.34
CA LEU A 21 -5.53 4.86 12.94
C LEU A 21 -6.25 3.56 12.61
N ASP A 22 -7.11 3.60 11.59
CA ASP A 22 -7.71 2.40 11.01
C ASP A 22 -6.98 2.05 9.71
N LEU A 23 -6.50 0.81 9.58
CA LEU A 23 -6.21 0.20 8.28
C LEU A 23 -7.49 -0.46 7.77
N LEU A 24 -8.00 0.03 6.65
CA LEU A 24 -9.17 -0.50 5.96
C LEU A 24 -8.66 -1.44 4.87
N ILE A 25 -8.74 -2.75 5.13
CA ILE A 25 -8.11 -3.78 4.31
C ILE A 25 -9.19 -4.50 3.50
N TYR A 26 -9.03 -4.51 2.18
CA TYR A 26 -9.96 -5.10 1.23
C TYR A 26 -9.31 -6.34 0.61
N ARG A 27 -10.02 -7.46 0.59
CA ARG A 27 -9.60 -8.65 -0.19
C ARG A 27 -10.10 -8.56 -1.62
N ALA A 28 -9.44 -9.24 -2.54
CA ALA A 28 -9.97 -9.44 -3.87
C ALA A 28 -11.29 -10.26 -3.82
N PRO A 29 -12.19 -10.12 -4.83
CA PRO A 29 -13.43 -10.88 -4.91
C PRO A 29 -13.17 -12.39 -4.84
N GLU A 30 -12.32 -12.90 -5.73
CA GLU A 30 -11.70 -14.22 -5.65
C GLU A 30 -10.23 -14.10 -5.20
N PRO A 31 -9.71 -15.04 -4.38
CA PRO A 31 -8.33 -15.01 -3.93
C PRO A 31 -7.32 -15.03 -5.08
N LEU A 32 -6.26 -14.22 -4.97
CA LEU A 32 -5.17 -14.23 -5.94
C LEU A 32 -4.32 -15.50 -5.78
N ASN A 33 -4.00 -16.14 -6.90
CA ASN A 33 -3.24 -17.38 -6.91
C ASN A 33 -1.76 -17.12 -7.14
N TRP A 34 -1.01 -17.04 -6.05
CA TRP A 34 0.43 -16.79 -6.06
C TRP A 34 1.31 -18.03 -6.30
N GLN A 35 0.78 -19.16 -6.77
CA GLN A 35 1.59 -20.38 -6.99
C GLN A 35 2.51 -20.28 -8.21
N SER A 36 2.08 -19.55 -9.24
CA SER A 36 2.88 -19.26 -10.44
C SER A 36 2.50 -17.88 -11.02
N PRO A 37 3.37 -17.28 -11.86
CA PRO A 37 3.06 -16.07 -12.61
C PRO A 37 1.73 -16.13 -13.37
N GLY A 38 1.47 -17.19 -14.14
CA GLY A 38 0.27 -17.28 -14.94
C GLY A 38 -0.97 -17.56 -14.10
N ARG A 39 -0.86 -18.32 -13.00
CA ARG A 39 -1.96 -18.47 -12.05
C ARG A 39 -2.33 -17.13 -11.41
N LEU A 40 -1.34 -16.30 -11.10
CA LEU A 40 -1.56 -14.95 -10.59
C LEU A 40 -2.31 -14.10 -11.62
N VAL A 41 -1.78 -14.01 -12.84
CA VAL A 41 -2.41 -13.24 -13.94
C VAL A 41 -3.84 -13.70 -14.21
N ARG A 42 -4.08 -15.01 -14.30
CA ARG A 42 -5.42 -15.57 -14.54
C ARG A 42 -6.38 -15.27 -13.38
N SER A 43 -5.94 -15.42 -12.13
CA SER A 43 -6.77 -15.09 -10.95
C SER A 43 -7.09 -13.59 -10.87
N MET A 44 -6.12 -12.71 -11.12
CA MET A 44 -6.34 -11.26 -11.20
C MET A 44 -7.35 -10.92 -12.31
N THR A 45 -7.22 -11.54 -13.48
CA THR A 45 -8.08 -11.23 -14.63
C THR A 45 -9.54 -11.60 -14.36
N ARG A 46 -9.79 -12.70 -13.63
CA ARG A 46 -11.15 -13.09 -13.20
C ARG A 46 -11.81 -12.03 -12.33
N ASN A 47 -11.04 -11.25 -11.58
CA ASN A 47 -11.56 -10.22 -10.69
C ASN A 47 -11.84 -8.88 -11.38
N LEU A 48 -11.38 -8.64 -12.61
CA LEU A 48 -11.46 -7.31 -13.25
C LEU A 48 -12.89 -6.82 -13.48
N ASN A 49 -13.84 -7.74 -13.67
CA ASN A 49 -15.26 -7.45 -13.91
C ASN A 49 -16.16 -7.86 -12.74
N ALA A 50 -15.57 -8.10 -11.56
CA ALA A 50 -16.34 -8.49 -10.39
C ALA A 50 -17.28 -7.35 -9.97
N LYS A 51 -18.45 -7.73 -9.44
CA LYS A 51 -19.45 -6.81 -8.91
C LYS A 51 -19.84 -7.19 -7.50
N VAL A 52 -20.14 -6.20 -6.68
CA VAL A 52 -20.73 -6.36 -5.35
C VAL A 52 -21.93 -5.44 -5.26
N ASP A 53 -23.11 -6.00 -4.92
CA ASP A 53 -24.39 -5.30 -4.91
C ASP A 53 -24.70 -4.54 -6.22
N GLY A 54 -24.44 -5.21 -7.35
CA GLY A 54 -24.69 -4.68 -8.69
C GLY A 54 -23.70 -3.60 -9.17
N LYS A 55 -22.80 -3.13 -8.29
CA LYS A 55 -21.78 -2.14 -8.61
C LYS A 55 -20.43 -2.79 -8.86
N ASP A 56 -19.61 -2.16 -9.70
CA ASP A 56 -18.27 -2.65 -9.99
C ASP A 56 -17.40 -2.65 -8.73
N TYR A 57 -16.64 -3.75 -8.55
CA TYR A 57 -15.77 -3.90 -7.40
C TYR A 57 -14.49 -3.03 -7.56
N PRO A 58 -14.19 -2.12 -6.62
CA PRO A 58 -13.12 -1.14 -6.82
C PRO A 58 -11.69 -1.71 -6.69
N HIS A 59 -11.53 -2.93 -6.17
CA HIS A 59 -10.23 -3.44 -5.71
C HIS A 59 -9.90 -4.86 -6.24
N PRO A 60 -9.80 -5.08 -7.56
CA PRO A 60 -9.68 -6.44 -8.15
C PRO A 60 -8.45 -7.24 -7.70
N ILE A 61 -7.45 -6.58 -7.12
CA ILE A 61 -6.21 -7.19 -6.61
C ILE A 61 -5.99 -6.95 -5.11
N SER A 62 -7.08 -6.79 -4.35
CA SER A 62 -7.04 -6.37 -2.95
C SER A 62 -6.51 -4.95 -2.76
N HIS A 63 -6.74 -4.35 -1.59
CA HIS A 63 -6.31 -2.97 -1.33
C HIS A 63 -6.18 -2.66 0.16
N VAL A 64 -5.46 -1.58 0.49
CA VAL A 64 -5.44 -1.03 1.85
C VAL A 64 -5.58 0.49 1.80
N ASN A 65 -6.59 1.01 2.49
CA ASN A 65 -6.73 2.43 2.79
C ASN A 65 -6.43 2.69 4.26
N ILE A 66 -6.24 3.95 4.62
CA ILE A 66 -6.16 4.41 6.00
C ILE A 66 -7.29 5.38 6.32
N ARG A 67 -7.70 5.39 7.59
CA ARG A 67 -8.48 6.46 8.21
C ARG A 67 -7.78 6.88 9.49
N LEU A 68 -7.38 8.14 9.58
CA LEU A 68 -6.75 8.73 10.77
C LEU A 68 -7.74 9.68 11.45
N GLN A 69 -8.04 9.46 12.72
CA GLN A 69 -8.87 10.32 13.56
C GLN A 69 -8.01 10.89 14.69
N CYS A 70 -7.88 12.22 14.76
CA CYS A 70 -7.22 12.93 15.86
C CYS A 70 -8.22 13.84 16.58
N GLY A 71 -8.62 13.49 17.79
CA GLY A 71 -9.55 14.21 18.63
C GLY A 71 -10.86 14.49 17.91
N ARG A 72 -11.26 15.77 17.88
CA ARG A 72 -12.46 16.24 17.19
C ARG A 72 -12.23 16.71 15.75
N GLU A 73 -11.02 16.55 15.22
CA GLU A 73 -10.76 16.94 13.83
C GLU A 73 -11.53 16.07 12.84
N ARG A 74 -11.72 16.58 11.62
CA ARG A 74 -12.26 15.78 10.53
C ARG A 74 -11.31 14.60 10.23
N PRO A 75 -11.80 13.34 10.21
CA PRO A 75 -10.95 12.20 9.89
C PRO A 75 -10.34 12.30 8.50
N VAL A 76 -9.11 11.83 8.38
CA VAL A 76 -8.36 11.82 7.12
C VAL A 76 -8.43 10.42 6.52
N TYR A 77 -9.09 10.28 5.37
CA TYR A 77 -9.10 9.06 4.57
C TYR A 77 -8.10 9.15 3.42
N ARG A 78 -7.20 8.18 3.29
CA ARG A 78 -6.22 8.13 2.19
C ARG A 78 -5.97 6.71 1.74
N GLY A 79 -5.56 6.56 0.49
CA GLY A 79 -5.19 5.26 -0.08
C GLY A 79 -4.53 5.44 -1.43
N MET A 80 -3.34 4.88 -1.60
CA MET A 80 -2.56 5.04 -2.82
C MET A 80 -3.12 4.16 -3.94
N THR A 81 -3.41 4.78 -5.09
CA THR A 81 -3.82 4.08 -6.31
C THR A 81 -3.17 4.70 -7.54
N SER A 82 -3.26 4.05 -8.69
CA SER A 82 -2.87 4.67 -9.96
C SER A 82 -3.99 5.50 -10.55
N ILE A 83 -3.63 6.52 -11.34
CA ILE A 83 -4.61 7.22 -12.20
C ILE A 83 -5.07 6.37 -13.39
N LYS A 84 -4.34 5.30 -13.73
CA LYS A 84 -4.71 4.42 -14.84
C LYS A 84 -5.92 3.57 -14.44
N SER A 85 -6.89 3.48 -15.35
CA SER A 85 -8.01 2.55 -15.20
C SER A 85 -7.54 1.09 -15.31
N ASN A 86 -8.32 0.16 -14.76
CA ASN A 86 -8.08 -1.27 -14.92
C ASN A 86 -7.98 -1.68 -16.40
N GLY A 87 -8.80 -1.08 -17.27
CA GLY A 87 -8.74 -1.30 -18.72
C GLY A 87 -7.45 -0.80 -19.37
N ALA A 88 -6.91 0.34 -18.92
CA ALA A 88 -5.62 0.84 -19.41
C ALA A 88 -4.44 -0.06 -18.97
N TYR A 89 -4.50 -0.61 -17.76
CA TYR A 89 -3.53 -1.63 -17.32
C TYR A 89 -3.64 -2.88 -18.18
N LEU A 90 -4.85 -3.41 -18.36
CA LEU A 90 -5.08 -4.58 -19.20
C LEU A 90 -4.61 -4.35 -20.63
N TRP A 91 -4.79 -3.14 -21.19
CA TRP A 91 -4.26 -2.76 -22.50
C TRP A 91 -2.73 -2.73 -22.54
N ASP A 92 -2.08 -2.17 -21.53
CA ASP A 92 -0.60 -2.18 -21.43
C ASP A 92 -0.07 -3.63 -21.34
N PHE A 93 -0.75 -4.49 -20.59
CA PHE A 93 -0.43 -5.92 -20.51
C PHE A 93 -0.66 -6.66 -21.84
N LEU A 94 -1.79 -6.42 -22.51
CA LEU A 94 -2.21 -7.14 -23.73
C LEU A 94 -1.43 -6.70 -24.97
N VAL A 95 -1.24 -5.39 -25.16
CA VAL A 95 -0.81 -4.81 -26.44
C VAL A 95 0.63 -4.33 -26.38
N LYS A 96 1.04 -3.71 -25.27
CA LYS A 96 2.41 -3.19 -25.13
C LYS A 96 3.39 -4.25 -24.65
N GLY A 97 2.91 -5.46 -24.31
CA GLY A 97 3.74 -6.55 -23.80
C GLY A 97 4.42 -6.23 -22.48
N VAL A 98 3.88 -5.26 -21.72
CA VAL A 98 4.36 -4.95 -20.38
C VAL A 98 3.95 -6.14 -19.51
N SER A 99 4.94 -6.81 -18.93
CA SER A 99 4.76 -8.05 -18.18
C SER A 99 4.69 -7.72 -16.69
N LEU A 100 5.19 -8.61 -15.84
CA LEU A 100 5.31 -8.44 -14.40
C LEU A 100 6.23 -7.28 -13.99
N ASP A 101 6.91 -6.59 -14.92
CA ASP A 101 7.70 -5.39 -14.62
C ASP A 101 6.85 -4.25 -14.06
N THR A 102 5.54 -4.21 -14.36
CA THR A 102 4.57 -3.32 -13.67
C THR A 102 4.55 -3.50 -12.15
N MET A 103 4.95 -4.66 -11.63
CA MET A 103 5.10 -4.91 -10.19
C MET A 103 6.34 -4.21 -9.62
N LEU A 104 7.30 -3.78 -10.45
CA LEU A 104 8.58 -3.23 -10.03
C LEU A 104 8.72 -1.74 -10.31
N ILE A 105 8.11 -1.26 -11.39
CA ILE A 105 8.17 0.15 -11.80
C ILE A 105 7.08 0.97 -11.11
N ASN A 106 7.37 2.25 -10.94
CA ASN A 106 6.37 3.19 -10.44
C ASN A 106 5.31 3.47 -11.53
N GLN A 107 4.27 4.18 -11.16
CA GLN A 107 3.23 4.68 -12.06
C GLN A 107 2.81 6.08 -11.59
N THR A 108 2.09 6.79 -12.45
CA THR A 108 1.41 8.01 -11.99
C THR A 108 0.35 7.60 -10.98
N GLY A 109 0.47 8.12 -9.75
CA GLY A 109 -0.39 7.84 -8.63
C GLY A 109 -1.37 8.95 -8.32
N ARG A 110 -2.31 8.63 -7.45
CA ARG A 110 -3.19 9.56 -6.73
C ARG A 110 -3.60 8.93 -5.40
N SER A 111 -4.24 9.72 -4.53
CA SER A 111 -5.03 9.17 -3.44
C SER A 111 -6.46 8.92 -3.90
N TYR A 112 -7.11 7.90 -3.35
CA TYR A 112 -8.58 7.90 -3.26
C TYR A 112 -9.06 9.09 -2.41
N SER A 113 -10.20 9.65 -2.80
CA SER A 113 -10.92 10.65 -1.99
C SER A 113 -11.67 10.00 -0.83
N GLU A 114 -12.07 10.82 0.14
CA GLU A 114 -12.93 10.35 1.23
C GLU A 114 -14.28 9.85 0.71
N GLN A 115 -14.91 10.57 -0.23
CA GLN A 115 -16.20 10.14 -0.79
C GLN A 115 -16.08 8.81 -1.52
N GLU A 116 -15.02 8.62 -2.31
CA GLU A 116 -14.69 7.36 -2.96
C GLU A 116 -14.65 6.24 -1.93
N ILE A 117 -13.79 6.36 -0.90
CA ILE A 117 -13.63 5.33 0.14
C ILE A 117 -14.94 5.00 0.85
N LEU A 118 -15.69 6.03 1.26
CA LEU A 118 -16.93 5.85 2.01
C LEU A 118 -18.05 5.23 1.15
N SER A 119 -18.06 5.48 -0.16
CA SER A 119 -19.10 4.95 -1.06
C SER A 119 -19.12 3.42 -1.15
N TRP A 120 -17.97 2.77 -0.94
CA TRP A 120 -17.84 1.32 -0.98
C TRP A 120 -17.55 0.69 0.39
N LEU A 121 -17.03 1.43 1.37
CA LEU A 121 -16.57 0.83 2.63
C LEU A 121 -17.69 0.04 3.34
N LYS A 122 -18.86 0.66 3.55
CA LYS A 122 -19.98 0.02 4.25
C LYS A 122 -20.45 -1.28 3.58
N PRO A 123 -20.84 -1.29 2.29
CA PRO A 123 -21.29 -2.52 1.65
C PRO A 123 -20.18 -3.59 1.61
N LEU A 124 -18.92 -3.19 1.45
CA LEU A 124 -17.82 -4.16 1.45
C LEU A 124 -17.55 -4.76 2.84
N ILE A 125 -17.75 -4.03 3.94
CA ILE A 125 -17.69 -4.61 5.29
C ILE A 125 -18.84 -5.59 5.49
N GLU A 126 -20.08 -5.18 5.17
CA GLU A 126 -21.28 -6.00 5.36
C GLU A 126 -21.22 -7.33 4.59
N LYS A 127 -20.60 -7.32 3.41
CA LYS A 127 -20.40 -8.50 2.57
C LYS A 127 -19.12 -9.28 2.89
N GLY A 128 -18.33 -8.85 3.87
CA GLY A 128 -17.10 -9.53 4.28
C GLY A 128 -15.93 -9.38 3.29
N TYR A 129 -15.95 -8.36 2.42
CA TYR A 129 -14.83 -8.03 1.52
C TYR A 129 -13.87 -6.99 2.12
N ALA A 130 -14.27 -6.27 3.17
CA ALA A 130 -13.44 -5.31 3.88
C ALA A 130 -13.37 -5.66 5.36
N ARG A 131 -12.20 -5.41 5.96
CA ARG A 131 -11.93 -5.57 7.38
C ARG A 131 -11.19 -4.36 7.91
N GLN A 132 -11.38 -4.09 9.19
CA GLN A 132 -10.77 -2.96 9.85
C GLN A 132 -9.77 -3.43 10.91
N PHE A 133 -8.55 -2.88 10.84
CA PHE A 133 -7.56 -3.00 11.89
C PHE A 133 -7.30 -1.64 12.53
N ARG A 134 -7.75 -1.46 13.77
CA ARG A 134 -7.65 -0.20 14.52
C ARG A 134 -6.44 -0.21 15.45
N LEU A 135 -5.69 0.88 15.42
CA LEU A 135 -4.69 1.22 16.43
C LEU A 135 -5.23 2.34 17.30
N ILE A 136 -5.22 2.16 18.62
CA ILE A 136 -5.55 3.21 19.58
C ILE A 136 -4.28 3.99 19.91
N LEU A 137 -4.34 5.30 19.75
CA LEU A 137 -3.19 6.18 19.76
C LEU A 137 -3.23 7.14 20.95
N THR A 138 -2.06 7.68 21.30
CA THR A 138 -1.96 8.93 22.05
C THR A 138 -2.11 10.12 21.08
N SER A 139 -2.34 11.32 21.63
CA SER A 139 -2.42 12.53 20.80
C SER A 139 -1.09 12.86 20.12
N ASP A 140 0.05 12.56 20.75
CA ASP A 140 1.38 12.73 20.14
C ASP A 140 1.61 11.78 18.97
N GLN A 141 1.21 10.51 19.13
CA GLN A 141 1.22 9.52 18.04
C GLN A 141 0.33 9.99 16.88
N CYS A 142 -0.87 10.47 17.16
CA CYS A 142 -1.79 10.97 16.14
C CYS A 142 -1.22 12.19 15.41
N ALA A 143 -0.69 13.17 16.14
CA ALA A 143 -0.04 14.35 15.59
C ALA A 143 1.17 13.98 14.72
N ARG A 144 1.94 12.97 15.12
CA ARG A 144 3.06 12.44 14.33
C ARG A 144 2.59 11.83 13.01
N LEU A 145 1.53 11.02 13.02
CA LEU A 145 0.94 10.48 11.79
C LEU A 145 0.35 11.58 10.91
N ARG A 146 -0.24 12.62 11.49
CA ARG A 146 -0.76 13.77 10.74
C ARG A 146 0.36 14.51 10.01
N ARG A 147 1.49 14.78 10.68
CA ARG A 147 2.69 15.34 10.03
C ARG A 147 3.19 14.48 8.87
N TYR A 148 3.06 13.16 8.96
CA TYR A 148 3.41 12.26 7.86
C TYR A 148 2.46 12.38 6.67
N VAL A 149 1.15 12.48 6.90
CA VAL A 149 0.17 12.76 5.83
C VAL A 149 0.54 14.06 5.11
N ASP A 150 0.84 15.13 5.86
CA ASP A 150 1.18 16.43 5.29
C ASP A 150 2.49 16.38 4.52
N LEU A 151 3.49 15.64 5.02
CA LEU A 151 4.74 15.39 4.30
C LEU A 151 4.48 14.68 2.97
N TYR A 152 3.64 13.64 2.97
CA TYR A 152 3.29 12.87 1.77
C TYR A 152 2.64 13.74 0.69
N HIS A 153 1.80 14.68 1.10
CA HIS A 153 1.15 15.64 0.22
C HIS A 153 2.12 16.72 -0.28
N THR A 154 2.80 17.42 0.64
CA THR A 154 3.65 18.58 0.32
C THR A 154 4.92 18.23 -0.46
N THR A 155 5.34 16.97 -0.46
CA THR A 155 6.48 16.50 -1.27
C THR A 155 6.06 15.97 -2.63
N GLY A 156 4.76 15.84 -2.91
CA GLY A 156 4.25 15.25 -4.16
C GLY A 156 4.35 13.73 -4.22
N LEU A 157 4.73 13.05 -3.13
CA LEU A 157 4.82 11.59 -3.05
C LEU A 157 3.49 10.89 -3.36
N ILE A 158 2.37 11.59 -3.10
CA ILE A 158 1.00 11.17 -3.48
C ILE A 158 0.82 10.92 -4.98
N ASN A 159 1.67 11.50 -5.82
CA ASN A 159 1.60 11.37 -7.26
C ASN A 159 2.43 10.19 -7.80
N ILE A 160 3.03 9.39 -6.93
CA ILE A 160 3.87 8.23 -7.28
C ILE A 160 3.25 6.95 -6.71
N TYR A 161 2.51 6.23 -7.54
CA TYR A 161 2.07 4.88 -7.19
C TYR A 161 3.24 3.92 -7.38
N GLY A 162 3.85 3.52 -6.28
CA GLY A 162 5.10 2.77 -6.29
C GLY A 162 4.91 1.31 -6.67
N GLY A 163 5.91 0.73 -7.34
CA GLY A 163 6.01 -0.72 -7.49
C GLY A 163 6.08 -1.41 -6.11
N LEU A 164 5.91 -2.73 -6.09
CA LEU A 164 5.88 -3.55 -4.87
C LEU A 164 7.17 -3.50 -4.04
N ARG A 165 8.28 -3.04 -4.63
CA ARG A 165 9.57 -2.87 -3.96
C ARG A 165 9.80 -1.46 -3.38
N SER A 166 8.94 -0.49 -3.71
CA SER A 166 9.11 0.91 -3.34
C SER A 166 8.87 1.13 -1.85
N ASP A 167 9.72 1.95 -1.24
CA ASP A 167 9.59 2.37 0.16
C ASP A 167 9.22 3.87 0.25
N PRO A 168 8.03 4.22 0.77
CA PRO A 168 7.63 5.63 0.89
C PRO A 168 8.47 6.41 1.90
N LEU A 169 9.07 5.76 2.92
CA LEU A 169 9.96 6.44 3.88
C LEU A 169 11.32 6.79 3.25
N LEU A 170 11.63 6.23 2.08
CA LEU A 170 12.78 6.57 1.25
C LEU A 170 12.39 7.45 0.04
N GLY A 171 11.15 7.94 -0.04
CA GLY A 171 10.71 8.84 -1.12
C GLY A 171 10.47 8.15 -2.47
N GLN A 172 10.34 6.82 -2.50
CA GLN A 172 10.28 6.05 -3.75
C GLN A 172 8.86 5.91 -4.34
N GLY A 173 7.86 6.49 -3.68
CA GLY A 173 6.45 6.19 -3.86
C GLY A 173 6.02 4.96 -3.04
N ALA A 174 4.75 4.57 -3.17
CA ALA A 174 4.25 3.36 -2.54
C ALA A 174 3.03 2.78 -3.27
N GLY A 175 2.92 1.46 -3.24
CA GLY A 175 1.65 0.77 -3.41
C GLY A 175 0.75 0.93 -2.17
N CYS A 176 -0.50 0.50 -2.27
CA CYS A 176 -1.50 0.69 -1.20
C CYS A 176 -1.09 0.14 0.17
N SER A 177 -0.61 -1.11 0.23
CA SER A 177 -0.17 -1.76 1.47
C SER A 177 1.11 -1.16 2.03
N ALA A 178 2.11 -0.85 1.18
CA ALA A 178 3.34 -0.20 1.62
C ALA A 178 3.08 1.20 2.19
N PHE A 179 2.13 1.94 1.62
CA PHE A 179 1.64 3.21 2.15
C PHE A 179 0.97 3.03 3.52
N ALA A 180 0.07 2.06 3.67
CA ALA A 180 -0.57 1.81 4.96
C ALA A 180 0.44 1.38 6.04
N VAL A 181 1.41 0.53 5.68
CA VAL A 181 2.41 0.00 6.60
C VAL A 181 3.46 1.04 7.00
N SER A 182 3.67 2.09 6.21
CA SER A 182 4.60 3.16 6.62
C SER A 182 4.11 3.91 7.86
N PHE A 183 2.80 3.97 8.12
CA PHE A 183 2.25 4.53 9.37
C PHE A 183 2.67 3.68 10.58
N LEU A 184 2.57 2.34 10.47
CA LEU A 184 3.05 1.42 11.51
C LEU A 184 4.55 1.59 11.76
N ARG A 185 5.35 1.73 10.69
CA ARG A 185 6.80 1.96 10.78
C ARG A 185 7.14 3.28 11.46
N ILE A 186 6.37 4.34 11.23
CA ILE A 186 6.56 5.66 11.87
C ILE A 186 6.31 5.61 13.38
N LEU A 187 5.40 4.73 13.81
CA LEU A 187 5.14 4.44 15.21
C LEU A 187 6.10 3.40 15.82
N GLY A 188 7.04 2.85 15.02
CA GLY A 188 7.96 1.82 15.49
C GLY A 188 7.35 0.43 15.65
N LEU A 189 6.16 0.19 15.08
CA LEU A 189 5.40 -1.06 15.25
C LEU A 189 5.77 -2.17 14.26
N ASP A 190 6.75 -1.95 13.38
CA ASP A 190 7.20 -2.91 12.37
C ASP A 190 8.05 -4.05 12.96
N SER A 191 7.36 -5.03 13.54
CA SER A 191 7.94 -6.23 14.13
C SER A 191 8.17 -7.35 13.11
N GLU A 192 9.10 -8.26 13.42
CA GLU A 192 9.32 -9.47 12.61
C GLU A 192 8.06 -10.34 12.49
N ASN A 193 7.25 -10.41 13.55
CA ASN A 193 5.99 -11.15 13.56
C ASN A 193 4.99 -10.57 12.55
N LEU A 194 4.85 -9.24 12.51
CA LEU A 194 4.01 -8.59 11.50
C LEU A 194 4.57 -8.80 10.09
N ARG A 195 5.88 -8.72 9.89
CA ARG A 195 6.50 -9.02 8.58
C ARG A 195 6.20 -10.43 8.11
N LYS A 196 6.38 -11.45 8.97
CA LYS A 196 6.05 -12.84 8.65
C LYS A 196 4.57 -13.03 8.31
N ALA A 197 3.70 -12.38 9.09
CA ALA A 197 2.27 -12.46 8.89
C ALA A 197 1.81 -11.77 7.59
N TRP A 198 2.32 -10.57 7.29
CA TRP A 198 1.76 -9.70 6.25
C TRP A 198 2.55 -9.67 4.95
N GLN A 199 3.85 -10.02 4.97
CA GLN A 199 4.65 -9.98 3.74
C GLN A 199 4.57 -11.28 2.94
N ARG A 200 4.70 -11.14 1.63
CA ARG A 200 4.97 -12.23 0.71
C ARG A 200 6.37 -12.07 0.13
N LYS A 201 7.02 -13.21 -0.06
CA LYS A 201 8.32 -13.33 -0.72
C LYS A 201 8.13 -14.12 -2.02
N LEU A 202 8.53 -13.53 -3.14
CA LEU A 202 8.54 -14.17 -4.46
C LEU A 202 9.94 -14.16 -5.04
N ARG A 203 10.26 -15.22 -5.79
CA ARG A 203 11.45 -15.28 -6.63
C ARG A 203 11.00 -15.12 -8.08
N ILE A 204 11.11 -13.90 -8.60
CA ILE A 204 10.64 -13.59 -9.95
C ILE A 204 11.78 -13.93 -10.92
N PRO A 205 11.59 -14.88 -11.85
CA PRO A 205 12.59 -15.17 -12.86
C PRO A 205 12.88 -13.94 -13.72
N LEU A 206 14.16 -13.67 -14.02
CA LEU A 206 14.54 -12.48 -14.79
C LEU A 206 13.93 -12.45 -16.18
N GLU A 207 13.79 -13.60 -16.83
CA GLU A 207 13.19 -13.74 -18.17
C GLU A 207 11.72 -13.29 -18.24
N LEU A 208 11.03 -13.12 -17.11
CA LEU A 208 9.64 -12.65 -17.07
C LEU A 208 9.53 -11.12 -16.95
N LEU A 209 10.65 -10.43 -16.78
CA LEU A 209 10.72 -8.99 -16.61
C LEU A 209 11.20 -8.33 -17.90
N SER A 210 10.50 -7.28 -18.32
CA SER A 210 11.02 -6.38 -19.35
C SER A 210 12.01 -5.41 -18.70
N VAL A 211 13.21 -5.30 -19.28
CA VAL A 211 14.23 -4.31 -18.92
C VAL A 211 14.48 -3.39 -20.10
N LYS A 212 15.22 -2.28 -19.90
CA LYS A 212 15.42 -1.22 -20.92
C LYS A 212 15.83 -1.75 -22.32
N GLN A 213 16.55 -2.87 -22.39
CA GLN A 213 17.09 -3.43 -23.64
C GLN A 213 16.57 -4.85 -23.96
N GLU A 214 15.76 -5.46 -23.09
CA GLU A 214 15.28 -6.84 -23.26
C GLU A 214 13.79 -6.92 -22.93
N ARG A 215 13.02 -7.62 -23.78
CA ARG A 215 11.58 -7.84 -23.55
C ARG A 215 11.37 -9.11 -22.73
N ALA A 216 10.31 -9.12 -21.92
CA ALA A 216 9.87 -10.32 -21.24
C ALA A 216 9.60 -11.46 -22.24
N ARG A 217 10.00 -12.68 -21.86
CA ARG A 217 9.84 -13.90 -22.67
C ARG A 217 8.39 -14.30 -22.90
N ILE A 218 7.53 -14.03 -21.91
CA ILE A 218 6.12 -14.45 -21.91
C ILE A 218 5.23 -13.21 -21.98
N SER A 219 4.37 -13.15 -22.99
CA SER A 219 3.34 -12.13 -23.12
C SER A 219 2.14 -12.43 -22.22
N PHE A 220 1.25 -11.45 -22.03
CA PHE A 220 0.01 -11.65 -21.29
C PHE A 220 -0.85 -12.81 -21.83
N LEU A 221 -1.00 -12.92 -23.15
CA LEU A 221 -1.73 -14.04 -23.76
C LEU A 221 -1.04 -15.38 -23.51
N GLY A 222 0.29 -15.41 -23.41
CA GLY A 222 1.04 -16.59 -22.99
C GLY A 222 0.65 -17.03 -21.58
N TYR A 223 0.53 -16.10 -20.63
CA TYR A 223 0.02 -16.40 -19.29
C TYR A 223 -1.41 -16.93 -19.32
N LEU A 224 -2.31 -16.35 -20.11
CA LEU A 224 -3.69 -16.86 -20.19
C LEU A 224 -3.77 -18.27 -20.78
N ARG A 225 -2.88 -18.61 -21.72
CA ARG A 225 -2.77 -19.94 -22.34
C ARG A 225 -1.97 -20.96 -21.52
N GLY A 226 -1.46 -20.58 -20.34
CA GLY A 226 -0.71 -21.49 -19.48
C GLY A 226 0.71 -21.79 -19.95
N GLN A 227 1.31 -20.91 -20.77
CA GLN A 227 2.71 -21.04 -21.21
C GLN A 227 3.72 -20.67 -20.10
N ASP A 228 3.24 -20.53 -18.86
CA ASP A 228 4.02 -20.13 -17.70
C ASP A 228 4.62 -21.32 -16.97
N ARG A 229 5.57 -21.02 -16.08
CA ARG A 229 6.23 -21.98 -15.19
C ARG A 229 6.11 -21.52 -13.74
N PRO A 230 6.38 -22.37 -12.74
CA PRO A 230 6.48 -21.93 -11.35
C PRO A 230 7.47 -20.77 -11.19
N TRP A 231 7.33 -20.02 -10.08
CA TRP A 231 8.34 -19.04 -9.66
C TRP A 231 9.73 -19.68 -9.60
N ALA A 232 10.76 -18.85 -9.72
CA ALA A 232 12.14 -19.35 -9.72
C ALA A 232 12.50 -20.05 -8.40
N SER A 233 13.30 -21.11 -8.52
CA SER A 233 14.02 -21.73 -7.42
C SER A 233 15.21 -20.86 -6.98
N THR A 234 15.91 -21.28 -5.93
CA THR A 234 17.13 -20.60 -5.46
C THR A 234 18.32 -20.70 -6.41
N HIS A 235 18.30 -21.65 -7.37
CA HIS A 235 19.42 -21.94 -8.27
C HIS A 235 19.26 -21.32 -9.67
N GLU A 236 18.11 -20.72 -9.95
CA GLU A 236 17.85 -20.04 -11.23
C GLU A 236 18.13 -18.54 -11.12
N GLU A 237 18.36 -17.86 -12.24
CA GLU A 237 18.45 -16.40 -12.24
C GLU A 237 17.09 -15.75 -11.88
N HIS A 238 17.07 -15.00 -10.77
CA HIS A 238 15.86 -14.36 -10.27
C HIS A 238 16.14 -13.09 -9.47
N ILE A 239 15.09 -12.30 -9.26
CA ILE A 239 15.05 -11.32 -8.17
C ILE A 239 14.19 -11.81 -7.02
N VAL A 240 14.53 -11.38 -5.81
CA VAL A 240 13.70 -11.57 -4.63
C VAL A 240 12.82 -10.33 -4.44
N LEU A 241 11.51 -10.51 -4.55
CA LEU A 241 10.53 -9.49 -4.23
C LEU A 241 9.90 -9.79 -2.87
N ASN A 242 10.17 -8.94 -1.88
CA ASN A 242 9.48 -8.94 -0.59
C ASN A 242 8.55 -7.73 -0.55
N PHE A 243 7.26 -7.95 -0.30
CA PHE A 243 6.27 -6.89 -0.30
C PHE A 243 5.13 -7.17 0.68
N TRP A 244 4.42 -6.11 1.08
CA TRP A 244 3.25 -6.19 1.95
C TRP A 244 2.04 -6.67 1.14
N ASP A 245 1.45 -7.80 1.53
CA ASP A 245 0.35 -8.46 0.83
C ASP A 245 -0.99 -8.16 1.52
N PRO A 246 -1.88 -7.37 0.89
CA PRO A 246 -3.19 -7.07 1.46
C PRO A 246 -4.04 -8.31 1.78
N GLU A 247 -3.93 -9.41 1.03
CA GLU A 247 -4.69 -10.64 1.33
C GLU A 247 -4.20 -11.29 2.61
N LYS A 248 -2.88 -11.35 2.82
CA LYS A 248 -2.31 -11.84 4.07
C LYS A 248 -2.71 -10.94 5.25
N MET A 249 -2.69 -9.62 5.06
CA MET A 249 -3.18 -8.66 6.06
C MET A 249 -4.65 -8.91 6.39
N PHE A 250 -5.50 -9.07 5.36
CA PHE A 250 -6.92 -9.34 5.51
C PHE A 250 -7.17 -10.61 6.32
N HIS A 251 -6.50 -11.71 5.96
CA HIS A 251 -6.61 -12.99 6.68
C HIS A 251 -6.10 -12.89 8.11
N TRP A 252 -5.00 -12.18 8.34
CA TRP A 252 -4.45 -11.97 9.69
C TRP A 252 -5.42 -11.21 10.60
N VAL A 253 -6.19 -10.26 10.08
CA VAL A 253 -7.23 -9.57 10.88
C VAL A 253 -8.31 -10.55 11.36
N GLY A 254 -8.60 -11.60 10.56
CA GLY A 254 -9.50 -12.68 10.94
C GLY A 254 -10.98 -12.33 10.87
N GLY A 255 -11.45 -11.42 11.74
CA GLY A 255 -12.85 -10.96 11.80
C GLY A 255 -13.11 -9.65 11.04
N PRO A 256 -14.32 -9.07 11.12
CA PRO A 256 -14.62 -7.77 10.53
C PRO A 256 -13.78 -6.63 11.16
N TYR A 257 -13.34 -6.83 12.40
CA TYR A 257 -12.67 -5.83 13.20
C TYR A 257 -11.58 -6.47 14.08
N ARG A 258 -10.44 -5.79 14.21
CA ARG A 258 -9.39 -6.09 15.18
C ARG A 258 -8.83 -4.78 15.73
N GLU A 259 -8.57 -4.73 17.02
CA GLU A 259 -8.00 -3.56 17.70
C GLU A 259 -6.64 -3.88 18.33
N TRP A 260 -5.75 -2.89 18.37
CA TRP A 260 -4.50 -2.92 19.10
C TRP A 260 -4.28 -1.58 19.84
N ASP A 261 -4.25 -1.63 21.17
CA ASP A 261 -3.83 -0.48 21.97
C ASP A 261 -2.31 -0.34 21.93
N VAL A 262 -1.84 0.76 21.33
CA VAL A 262 -0.40 1.07 21.18
C VAL A 262 0.02 2.31 21.96
N ARG A 263 -0.85 2.81 22.85
CA ARG A 263 -0.55 4.00 23.68
C ARG A 263 0.65 3.79 24.60
N GLY A 264 0.85 2.55 25.06
CA GLY A 264 2.01 2.15 25.86
C GLY A 264 3.25 1.82 25.03
N HIS A 265 3.17 1.81 23.70
CA HIS A 265 4.34 1.57 22.86
C HIS A 265 5.19 2.85 22.85
N PRO A 266 6.48 2.77 23.20
CA PRO A 266 7.35 3.95 23.18
C PRO A 266 7.35 4.53 21.77
N ASP A 267 7.09 5.83 21.68
CA ASP A 267 7.16 6.53 20.41
C ASP A 267 8.54 6.36 19.79
N ALA A 268 8.57 6.18 18.48
CA ALA A 268 9.83 6.24 17.77
C ALA A 268 10.39 7.66 17.93
N ALA A 269 11.34 7.84 18.85
CA ALA A 269 12.17 9.04 18.99
C ALA A 269 12.93 9.39 17.69
N LYS A 270 12.90 8.47 16.71
CA LYS A 270 13.46 8.63 15.38
C LYS A 270 12.71 9.72 14.59
N PRO A 271 13.42 10.53 13.79
CA PRO A 271 12.78 11.38 12.79
C PRO A 271 11.87 10.57 11.84
N ILE A 272 10.83 11.20 11.29
CA ILE A 272 9.94 10.57 10.28
C ILE A 272 10.75 10.19 9.03
N LEU A 273 11.68 11.07 8.65
CA LEU A 273 12.55 10.89 7.49
C LEU A 273 13.91 10.36 7.94
N PRO A 274 14.48 9.38 7.25
CA PRO A 274 15.84 8.92 7.55
C PRO A 274 16.91 9.95 7.17
N TRP A 275 16.59 10.91 6.29
CA TRP A 275 17.52 11.90 5.73
C TRP A 275 16.97 13.32 5.86
N SER A 276 17.76 14.32 5.44
CA SER A 276 17.28 15.71 5.39
C SER A 276 16.08 15.86 4.45
N ARG A 277 15.23 16.86 4.72
CA ARG A 277 14.03 17.13 3.91
C ARG A 277 14.38 17.43 2.44
N GLU A 278 15.54 18.04 2.19
CA GLU A 278 16.02 18.35 0.84
C GLU A 278 16.39 17.07 0.07
N VAL A 279 17.19 16.18 0.66
CA VAL A 279 17.56 14.91 0.03
C VAL A 279 16.31 14.07 -0.25
N PHE A 280 15.36 14.05 0.70
CA PHE A 280 14.08 13.39 0.49
C PHE A 280 13.31 13.97 -0.70
N LYS A 281 13.15 15.29 -0.78
CA LYS A 281 12.48 15.95 -1.92
C LYS A 281 13.14 15.63 -3.26
N ASN A 282 14.47 15.68 -3.31
CA ASN A 282 15.22 15.34 -4.52
C ASN A 282 14.99 13.88 -4.94
N THR A 283 14.92 12.97 -3.97
CA THR A 283 14.60 11.57 -4.20
C THR A 283 13.18 11.39 -4.74
N VAL A 284 12.19 12.08 -4.15
CA VAL A 284 10.81 12.08 -4.66
C VAL A 284 10.76 12.59 -6.09
N GLN A 285 11.45 13.70 -6.38
CA GLN A 285 11.50 14.27 -7.73
C GLN A 285 12.12 13.30 -8.74
N TYR A 286 13.24 12.66 -8.39
CA TYR A 286 13.85 11.63 -9.24
C TYR A 286 12.86 10.50 -9.56
N HIS A 287 12.18 9.96 -8.54
CA HIS A 287 11.22 8.89 -8.73
C HIS A 287 9.96 9.34 -9.47
N PHE A 288 9.57 10.61 -9.34
CA PHE A 288 8.52 11.19 -10.13
C PHE A 288 8.92 11.23 -11.60
N ASP A 289 10.06 11.84 -11.95
CA ASP A 289 10.51 11.99 -13.33
C ASP A 289 10.75 10.65 -14.02
N ASN A 290 11.22 9.65 -13.26
CA ASN A 290 11.50 8.31 -13.75
C ASN A 290 10.34 7.32 -13.58
N ARG A 291 9.14 7.78 -13.20
CA ARG A 291 8.09 6.86 -12.72
C ARG A 291 7.69 5.77 -13.72
N ARG A 292 7.77 6.01 -15.02
CA ARG A 292 7.41 5.01 -16.07
C ARG A 292 8.60 4.37 -16.75
N ARG A 293 9.81 4.63 -16.27
CA ARG A 293 11.04 4.15 -16.89
C ARG A 293 11.23 2.66 -16.58
N LEU A 294 11.48 1.86 -17.61
CA LEU A 294 11.95 0.49 -17.42
C LEU A 294 13.34 0.49 -16.76
N LEU A 295 13.51 -0.46 -15.86
CA LEU A 295 14.77 -0.65 -15.15
C LEU A 295 15.81 -1.30 -16.07
N THR A 296 17.08 -1.03 -15.84
CA THR A 296 18.17 -1.83 -16.42
C THR A 296 18.23 -3.19 -15.72
N LYS A 297 18.87 -4.20 -16.34
CA LYS A 297 19.09 -5.52 -15.71
C LYS A 297 19.82 -5.39 -14.37
N GLU A 298 20.82 -4.51 -14.33
CA GLU A 298 21.54 -4.16 -13.10
C GLU A 298 20.62 -3.53 -12.04
N GLU A 299 19.74 -2.59 -12.40
CA GLU A 299 18.75 -1.98 -11.46
C GLU A 299 17.69 -2.96 -10.96
N VAL A 300 17.40 -4.01 -11.73
CA VAL A 300 16.49 -5.09 -11.35
C VAL A 300 17.17 -5.99 -10.33
N GLN A 301 18.39 -6.46 -10.62
CA GLN A 301 19.16 -7.37 -9.76
C GLN A 301 19.70 -6.69 -8.50
N ASN A 302 20.09 -5.43 -8.60
CA ASN A 302 20.64 -4.66 -7.49
C ASN A 302 19.52 -4.01 -6.68
N THR A 303 19.11 -4.66 -5.59
CA THR A 303 18.17 -4.09 -4.62
C THR A 303 18.82 -3.14 -3.60
N SER A 304 20.15 -3.03 -3.57
CA SER A 304 20.85 -2.05 -2.70
C SER A 304 20.80 -0.63 -3.28
N SER A 305 20.31 -0.47 -4.51
CA SER A 305 19.94 0.84 -5.08
C SER A 305 18.83 1.59 -4.33
N LYS A 306 18.29 0.99 -3.26
CA LYS A 306 17.33 1.64 -2.36
C LYS A 306 17.90 2.86 -1.63
N THR A 307 19.22 2.98 -1.56
CA THR A 307 19.94 4.05 -0.85
C THR A 307 20.79 4.87 -1.81
N CYS A 308 20.16 5.65 -2.68
CA CYS A 308 20.81 6.73 -3.45
C CYS A 308 21.52 6.29 -4.74
N ARG A 309 20.76 6.09 -5.82
CA ARG A 309 21.29 6.38 -7.17
C ARG A 309 21.07 7.88 -7.42
N ASN A 310 22.16 8.66 -7.43
CA ASN A 310 22.28 10.06 -7.91
C ASN A 310 22.05 11.27 -6.97
N PHE A 311 22.23 11.18 -5.66
CA PHE A 311 22.42 12.40 -4.85
C PHE A 311 23.65 12.26 -3.95
N GLN A 312 24.63 13.15 -4.14
CA GLN A 312 26.05 13.00 -3.84
C GLN A 312 26.48 12.79 -2.38
N LYS A 313 25.59 12.63 -1.40
CA LYS A 313 25.98 12.25 -0.03
C LYS A 313 24.87 11.46 0.63
N CYS A 314 25.07 10.15 0.74
CA CYS A 314 24.35 9.30 1.69
C CYS A 314 25.43 8.57 2.51
N PRO A 315 25.37 8.60 3.86
CA PRO A 315 26.38 7.99 4.73
C PRO A 315 26.46 6.47 4.61
#